data_AF-A0A0G0FZC0-F1
#
_entry.id   AF-A0A0G0FZC0-F1
#
_cell.length_a   1.000
_cell.length_b   1.000
_cell.length_c   1.000
_cell.angle_alpha   90.00
_cell.angle_beta   90.00
_cell.angle_gamma   90.00
#
_symmetry.space_group_name_H-M   'P 1'
#
loop_
_entity.id
_entity.type
_entity.pdbx_description
1 polymer ?
#
loop_
_entity_poly.entity_id
_entity_poly.type
_entity_poly.pdbx_seq_one_letter_code
_entity_poly.pdbx_strand_id
1 'polypeptide(L)'
;MSEIIIFTEKNNMPGIKEILKTLTPDVEVDFIWQDNIDKIKNRYASGETHLIFNNDYLESREACKFLEFKKASFGFSDRADFFASDQMKTEDGISFKLNYKGNCVPFWIKSPFDNEKIYNVLAAVCVAVISGLNVVEISERIRI
;
A
#
# COMPACT_ATOMS: atom_id res chain seq x y z
N MET A 1 -7.18 -6.30 18.12
CA MET A 1 -6.88 -6.46 16.68
C MET A 1 -5.97 -5.33 16.30
N SER A 2 -4.94 -5.55 15.49
CA SER A 2 -4.06 -4.46 15.07
C SER A 2 -4.82 -3.49 14.16
N GLU A 3 -4.72 -2.20 14.44
CA GLU A 3 -5.31 -1.15 13.62
C GLU A 3 -4.42 -0.89 12.41
N ILE A 4 -5.00 -0.71 11.23
CA ILE A 4 -4.23 -0.42 10.01
C ILE A 4 -4.68 0.92 9.44
N ILE A 5 -3.69 1.79 9.20
CA ILE A 5 -3.89 3.13 8.66
C ILE A 5 -3.16 3.22 7.34
N ILE A 6 -3.84 3.68 6.29
CA ILE A 6 -3.18 4.06 5.03
C ILE A 6 -3.17 5.58 4.93
N PHE A 7 -1.96 6.13 4.85
CA PHE A 7 -1.71 7.51 4.47
C PHE A 7 -1.59 7.61 2.95
N THR A 8 -2.60 8.17 2.29
CA THR A 8 -2.69 8.21 0.83
C THR A 8 -3.54 9.38 0.35
N GLU A 9 -3.34 9.77 -0.91
CA GLU A 9 -4.20 10.71 -1.62
C GLU A 9 -5.64 10.25 -1.73
N LYS A 10 -6.57 11.22 -1.66
CA LYS A 10 -8.02 10.96 -1.74
C LYS A 10 -8.40 10.24 -3.03
N ASN A 11 -7.72 10.55 -4.14
CA ASN A 11 -8.00 9.97 -5.46
C ASN A 11 -7.64 8.47 -5.52
N ASN A 12 -6.66 8.04 -4.72
CA ASN A 12 -6.23 6.65 -4.62
C ASN A 12 -7.15 5.79 -3.75
N MET A 13 -7.88 6.40 -2.80
CA MET A 13 -8.70 5.66 -1.83
C MET A 13 -9.73 4.70 -2.46
N PRO A 14 -10.51 5.08 -3.50
CA PRO A 14 -11.48 4.16 -4.10
C PRO A 14 -10.81 2.91 -4.69
N GLY A 15 -9.70 3.09 -5.42
CA GLY A 15 -8.96 1.97 -6.02
C GLY A 15 -8.35 1.05 -4.98
N ILE A 16 -7.77 1.60 -3.90
CA ILE A 16 -7.25 0.79 -2.79
C ILE A 16 -8.38 -0.01 -2.15
N LYS A 17 -9.53 0.62 -1.85
CA LYS A 17 -10.69 -0.07 -1.25
C LYS A 17 -11.22 -1.20 -2.12
N GLU A 18 -11.25 -1.02 -3.44
CA GLU A 18 -11.66 -2.07 -4.38
C GLU A 18 -10.74 -3.29 -4.30
N ILE A 19 -9.42 -3.07 -4.27
CA ILE A 19 -8.44 -4.16 -4.17
C ILE A 19 -8.53 -4.84 -2.79
N LEU A 20 -8.68 -4.06 -1.71
CA LEU A 20 -8.81 -4.60 -0.35
C LEU A 20 -10.04 -5.50 -0.17
N LYS A 21 -11.16 -5.23 -0.85
CA LYS A 21 -12.31 -6.14 -0.84
C LYS A 21 -11.97 -7.53 -1.37
N THR A 22 -11.01 -7.62 -2.28
CA THR A 22 -10.57 -8.88 -2.88
C THR A 22 -9.54 -9.59 -1.99
N LEU A 23 -8.63 -8.83 -1.38
CA LEU A 23 -7.52 -9.41 -0.61
C LEU A 23 -7.88 -9.68 0.85
N THR A 24 -8.52 -8.71 1.49
CA THR A 24 -8.72 -8.66 2.94
C THR A 24 -10.09 -8.03 3.28
N PRO A 25 -11.22 -8.68 2.90
CA PRO A 25 -12.56 -8.11 3.10
C PRO A 25 -12.92 -7.86 4.56
N ASP A 26 -12.32 -8.62 5.49
CA ASP A 26 -12.61 -8.55 6.92
C ASP A 26 -11.64 -7.64 7.70
N VAL A 27 -10.69 -7.00 7.01
CA VAL A 27 -9.69 -6.12 7.64
C VAL A 27 -10.17 -4.68 7.54
N GLU A 28 -10.42 -4.05 8.70
CA GLU A 28 -10.72 -2.62 8.75
C GLU A 28 -9.45 -1.79 8.52
N VAL A 29 -9.55 -0.82 7.62
CA VAL A 29 -8.47 0.09 7.26
C VAL A 29 -8.96 1.51 7.32
N ASP A 30 -8.33 2.32 8.16
CA ASP A 30 -8.59 3.75 8.26
C ASP A 30 -7.72 4.50 7.24
N PHE A 31 -8.35 5.33 6.41
CA PHE A 31 -7.66 6.13 5.40
C PHE A 31 -7.48 7.55 5.91
N ILE A 32 -6.24 8.03 5.90
CA ILE A 32 -5.91 9.34 6.45
C ILE A 32 -5.19 10.18 5.41
N TRP A 33 -5.60 11.45 5.37
CA TRP A 33 -5.04 12.46 4.50
C TRP A 33 -4.04 13.34 5.25
N GLN A 34 -3.08 13.93 4.54
CA GLN A 34 -1.98 14.71 5.11
C GLN A 34 -2.42 15.79 6.11
N ASP A 35 -3.50 16.50 5.79
CA ASP A 35 -4.00 17.60 6.63
C ASP A 35 -4.63 17.13 7.94
N ASN A 36 -4.72 15.82 8.16
CA ASN A 36 -5.34 15.21 9.34
C ASN A 36 -4.34 14.47 10.24
N ILE A 37 -3.03 14.66 10.05
CA ILE A 37 -2.04 13.85 10.78
C ILE A 37 -2.09 14.04 12.31
N ASP A 38 -2.40 15.26 12.77
CA ASP A 38 -2.51 15.53 14.21
C ASP A 38 -3.68 14.78 14.86
N LYS A 39 -4.71 14.43 14.08
CA LYS A 39 -5.84 13.60 14.56
C LYS A 39 -5.42 12.16 14.82
N ILE A 40 -4.35 11.69 14.18
CA ILE A 40 -3.86 10.31 14.32
C ILE A 40 -3.27 10.10 15.72
N LYS A 41 -2.44 11.05 16.19
CA LYS A 41 -1.72 10.94 17.47
C LYS A 41 -2.64 10.75 18.67
N ASN A 42 -3.84 11.33 18.62
CA ASN A 42 -4.81 11.28 19.72
C ASN A 42 -5.80 10.13 19.59
N ARG A 43 -5.91 9.51 18.41
CA ARG A 43 -6.94 8.50 18.10
C ARG A 43 -6.42 7.06 18.23
N TYR A 44 -5.16 6.80 17.90
CA TYR A 44 -4.63 5.45 17.78
C TYR A 44 -3.49 5.17 18.75
N ALA A 45 -3.43 3.94 19.27
CA ALA A 45 -2.43 3.53 20.24
C ALA A 45 -1.15 3.01 19.57
N SER A 46 0.01 3.61 19.90
CA SER A 46 1.29 3.39 19.18
C SER A 46 1.69 1.92 18.99
N GLY A 47 1.45 1.06 19.98
CA GLY A 47 1.90 -0.34 19.97
C GLY A 47 1.08 -1.30 19.09
N GLU A 48 -0.16 -0.95 18.74
CA GLU A 48 -1.09 -1.84 18.04
C GLU A 48 -1.39 -1.40 16.61
N THR A 49 -1.01 -0.19 16.24
CA THR A 49 -1.31 0.42 14.94
C THR A 49 -0.16 0.23 13.94
N HIS A 50 -0.51 -0.13 12.71
CA HIS A 50 0.37 -0.11 11.54
C HIS A 50 0.03 1.06 10.64
N LEU A 51 1.02 1.86 10.29
CA LEU A 51 0.93 2.96 9.35
C LEU A 51 1.58 2.57 8.02
N ILE A 52 0.79 2.62 6.97
CA ILE A 52 1.21 2.38 5.58
C ILE A 52 1.27 3.72 4.87
N PHE A 53 2.38 4.03 4.19
CA PHE A 53 2.56 5.32 3.50
C PHE A 53 3.40 5.20 2.23
N ASN A 54 3.20 6.13 1.29
CA ASN A 54 3.98 6.19 0.06
C ASN A 54 5.35 6.85 0.31
N ASN A 55 6.44 6.12 0.09
CA ASN A 55 7.81 6.58 0.29
C ASN A 55 8.29 7.55 -0.81
N ASP A 56 7.65 7.56 -1.97
CA ASP A 56 8.03 8.45 -3.07
C ASP A 56 7.58 9.89 -2.81
N TYR A 57 6.62 10.09 -1.90
CA TYR A 57 6.10 11.41 -1.54
C TYR A 57 6.78 11.96 -0.29
N LEU A 58 7.40 13.13 -0.43
CA LEU A 58 8.15 13.76 0.66
C LEU A 58 7.23 14.06 1.85
N GLU A 59 6.04 14.55 1.57
CA GLU A 59 5.00 14.89 2.53
C GLU A 59 4.64 13.67 3.37
N SER A 60 4.44 12.51 2.73
CA SER A 60 4.15 11.25 3.42
C SER A 60 5.29 10.85 4.37
N ARG A 61 6.54 10.96 3.91
CA ARG A 61 7.71 10.63 4.75
C ARG A 61 7.84 11.56 5.95
N GLU A 62 7.75 12.87 5.73
CA GLU A 62 7.88 13.87 6.80
C GLU A 62 6.75 13.73 7.83
N ALA A 63 5.52 13.53 7.35
CA ALA A 63 4.35 13.33 8.17
C ALA A 63 4.52 12.10 9.09
N CYS A 64 5.01 10.98 8.55
CA CYS A 64 5.15 9.72 9.30
C CYS A 64 6.39 9.67 10.23
N LYS A 65 7.34 10.60 10.09
CA LYS A 65 8.62 10.60 10.81
C LYS A 65 8.45 10.61 12.33
N PHE A 66 7.49 11.39 12.83
CA PHE A 66 7.27 11.63 14.25
C PHE A 66 6.21 10.72 14.89
N LEU A 67 5.65 9.78 14.13
CA LEU A 67 4.67 8.83 14.65
C LEU A 67 5.37 7.57 15.15
N GLU A 68 5.00 7.05 16.31
CA GLU A 68 5.63 5.86 16.92
C GLU A 68 4.96 4.53 16.53
N PHE A 69 4.13 4.55 15.48
CA PHE A 69 3.48 3.36 14.95
C PHE A 69 4.48 2.41 14.28
N LYS A 70 4.10 1.13 14.17
CA LYS A 70 4.74 0.22 13.23
C LYS A 70 4.52 0.76 11.82
N LYS A 71 5.55 0.76 10.98
CA LYS A 71 5.51 1.40 9.66
C LYS A 71 5.78 0.39 8.55
N ALA A 72 5.07 0.56 7.45
CA ALA A 72 5.37 -0.09 6.18
C ALA A 72 5.29 0.96 5.07
N SER A 73 6.35 1.06 4.28
CA SER A 73 6.44 2.05 3.21
C SER A 73 6.31 1.37 1.85
N PHE A 74 5.67 2.05 0.91
CA PHE A 74 5.54 1.56 -0.47
C PHE A 74 5.95 2.60 -1.51
N GLY A 75 6.35 2.17 -2.71
CA GLY A 75 6.65 3.11 -3.81
C GLY A 75 7.33 2.46 -5.01
N PHE A 76 7.98 3.28 -5.83
CA PHE A 76 8.86 2.88 -6.92
C PHE A 76 10.33 2.94 -6.51
N SER A 77 10.68 3.74 -5.48
CA SER A 77 12.03 3.75 -4.93
C SER A 77 12.34 2.47 -4.15
N ASP A 78 13.53 1.92 -4.37
CA ASP A 78 14.15 0.83 -3.60
C ASP A 78 14.39 1.16 -2.11
N ARG A 79 14.14 2.40 -1.69
CA ARG A 79 14.12 2.83 -0.29
C ARG A 79 12.82 2.49 0.43
N ALA A 80 11.77 2.08 -0.29
CA ALA A 80 10.52 1.61 0.31
C ALA A 80 10.62 0.15 0.72
N ASP A 81 9.87 -0.26 1.75
CA ASP A 81 9.81 -1.66 2.18
C ASP A 81 9.21 -2.56 1.09
N PHE A 82 8.18 -2.04 0.41
CA PHE A 82 7.50 -2.65 -0.74
C PHE A 82 7.68 -1.77 -1.96
N PHE A 83 8.43 -2.21 -2.96
CA PHE A 83 8.64 -1.37 -4.15
C PHE A 83 8.39 -2.07 -5.47
N ALA A 84 7.78 -1.33 -6.40
CA ALA A 84 7.58 -1.77 -7.76
C ALA A 84 8.82 -1.45 -8.62
N SER A 85 9.29 -2.41 -9.39
CA SER A 85 10.32 -2.24 -10.41
C SER A 85 9.89 -2.86 -11.74
N ASP A 86 10.68 -2.65 -12.80
CA ASP A 86 10.49 -3.26 -14.12
C ASP A 86 9.07 -3.11 -14.69
N GLN A 87 8.50 -1.90 -14.60
CA GLN A 87 7.15 -1.66 -15.07
C GLN A 87 7.11 -1.75 -16.61
N MET A 88 6.28 -2.64 -17.15
CA MET A 88 5.98 -2.67 -18.58
C MET A 88 4.49 -2.49 -18.81
N LYS A 89 4.16 -1.58 -19.73
CA LYS A 89 2.80 -1.17 -20.05
C LYS A 89 2.42 -1.78 -21.38
N THR A 90 1.23 -2.36 -21.47
CA THR A 90 0.64 -2.83 -22.72
C THR A 90 -0.76 -2.23 -22.88
N GLU A 91 -1.40 -2.47 -24.02
CA GLU A 91 -2.80 -2.09 -24.24
C GLU A 91 -3.75 -2.77 -23.24
N ASP A 92 -3.40 -3.97 -22.79
CA ASP A 92 -4.22 -4.83 -21.93
C ASP A 92 -4.01 -4.60 -20.43
N GLY A 93 -2.92 -3.92 -20.04
CA GLY A 93 -2.60 -3.76 -18.63
C GLY A 93 -1.18 -3.33 -18.31
N ILE A 94 -0.81 -3.54 -17.06
CA ILE A 94 0.51 -3.20 -16.52
C ILE A 94 1.10 -4.41 -15.83
N SER A 95 2.32 -4.77 -16.24
CA SER A 95 3.19 -5.68 -15.49
C SER A 95 4.20 -4.89 -14.67
N PHE A 96 4.56 -5.40 -13.51
CA PHE A 96 5.69 -4.91 -12.72
C PHE A 96 6.18 -6.03 -11.80
N LYS A 97 7.33 -5.84 -11.17
CA LYS A 97 7.82 -6.71 -10.11
C LYS A 97 7.65 -6.02 -8.77
N LEU A 98 7.01 -6.70 -7.82
CA LEU A 98 6.97 -6.29 -6.43
C LEU A 98 8.20 -6.86 -5.70
N ASN A 99 8.94 -5.98 -5.05
CA ASN A 99 10.10 -6.32 -4.25
C ASN A 99 9.77 -6.13 -2.77
N TYR A 100 10.01 -7.16 -1.95
CA TYR A 100 9.78 -7.14 -0.50
C TYR A 100 10.69 -8.13 0.23
N LYS A 101 11.46 -7.66 1.22
CA LYS A 101 12.38 -8.47 2.05
C LYS A 101 13.30 -9.39 1.22
N GLY A 102 13.85 -8.86 0.12
CA GLY A 102 14.73 -9.60 -0.80
C GLY A 102 14.01 -10.55 -1.76
N ASN A 103 12.69 -10.73 -1.65
CA ASN A 103 11.89 -11.47 -2.61
C ASN A 103 11.42 -10.54 -3.72
N CYS A 104 11.26 -11.10 -4.93
CA CYS A 104 10.80 -10.39 -6.11
C CYS A 104 9.71 -11.23 -6.79
N VAL A 105 8.49 -10.70 -6.85
CA VAL A 105 7.30 -11.41 -7.37
C VAL A 105 6.67 -10.61 -8.51
N PRO A 106 6.39 -11.21 -9.67
CA PRO A 106 5.75 -10.52 -10.79
C PRO A 106 4.26 -10.30 -10.52
N PHE A 107 3.77 -9.10 -10.84
CA PHE A 107 2.36 -8.71 -10.76
C PHE A 107 1.86 -8.31 -12.15
N TRP A 108 0.60 -8.61 -12.42
CA TRP A 108 -0.13 -8.20 -13.61
C TRP A 108 -1.45 -7.59 -13.20
N ILE A 109 -1.73 -6.37 -13.66
CA ILE A 109 -3.00 -5.67 -13.44
C ILE A 109 -3.64 -5.45 -14.80
N LYS A 110 -4.83 -6.04 -15.06
CA LYS A 110 -5.58 -5.77 -16.28
C LYS A 110 -6.36 -4.48 -16.10
N SER A 111 -5.94 -3.42 -16.78
CA SER A 111 -6.61 -2.13 -16.67
C SER A 111 -6.05 -1.11 -17.64
N PRO A 112 -6.85 -0.11 -18.08
CA PRO A 112 -6.30 1.03 -18.79
C PRO A 112 -5.20 1.70 -17.96
N PHE A 113 -4.14 2.07 -18.67
CA PHE A 113 -2.86 2.47 -18.11
C PHE A 113 -2.97 3.66 -17.14
N ASP A 114 -2.51 3.48 -15.90
CA ASP A 114 -2.28 4.56 -14.92
C ASP A 114 -1.25 4.12 -13.86
N ASN A 115 -0.23 4.94 -13.60
CA ASN A 115 0.74 4.69 -12.54
C ASN A 115 0.09 4.72 -11.14
N GLU A 116 -1.00 5.49 -10.95
CA GLU A 116 -1.73 5.52 -9.68
C GLU A 116 -2.26 4.13 -9.29
N LYS A 117 -2.55 3.26 -10.26
CA LYS A 117 -2.98 1.89 -9.99
C LYS A 117 -1.90 1.04 -9.34
N ILE A 118 -0.63 1.24 -9.70
CA ILE A 118 0.46 0.51 -9.03
C ILE A 118 0.53 0.95 -7.56
N TYR A 119 0.47 2.24 -7.26
CA TYR A 119 0.42 2.70 -5.86
C TYR A 119 -0.77 2.11 -5.10
N ASN A 120 -1.95 2.03 -5.72
CA ASN A 120 -3.13 1.43 -5.11
C ASN A 120 -2.91 -0.04 -4.77
N VAL A 121 -2.32 -0.80 -5.71
CA VAL A 121 -1.97 -2.21 -5.50
C VAL A 121 -0.91 -2.35 -4.42
N LEU A 122 0.15 -1.55 -4.44
CA LEU A 122 1.20 -1.60 -3.42
C LEU A 122 0.65 -1.33 -2.02
N ALA A 123 -0.18 -0.30 -1.86
CA ALA A 123 -0.81 0.02 -0.57
C ALA A 123 -1.69 -1.14 -0.07
N ALA A 124 -2.48 -1.76 -0.96
CA ALA A 124 -3.32 -2.91 -0.59
C ALA A 124 -2.50 -4.17 -0.28
N VAL A 125 -1.40 -4.38 -1.00
CA VAL A 125 -0.45 -5.47 -0.72
C VAL A 125 0.17 -5.30 0.67
N CYS A 126 0.55 -4.09 1.06
CA CYS A 126 1.05 -3.82 2.42
C CYS A 126 0.05 -4.29 3.48
N VAL A 127 -1.24 -3.94 3.34
CA VAL A 127 -2.30 -4.39 4.25
C VAL A 127 -2.37 -5.91 4.28
N ALA A 128 -2.48 -6.55 3.11
CA ALA A 128 -2.61 -8.00 3.01
C ALA A 128 -1.44 -8.74 3.66
N VAL A 129 -0.21 -8.29 3.43
CA VAL A 129 0.99 -8.88 4.04
C VAL A 129 1.04 -8.66 5.55
N ILE A 130 0.66 -7.47 6.04
CA ILE A 130 0.54 -7.20 7.49
C ILE A 130 -0.53 -8.11 8.12
N SER A 131 -1.61 -8.39 7.41
CA SER A 131 -2.67 -9.32 7.80
C SER A 131 -2.31 -10.79 7.63
N GLY A 132 -1.10 -11.11 7.18
CA GLY A 132 -0.56 -12.48 7.13
C GLY A 132 -0.69 -13.19 5.78
N LEU A 133 -1.16 -12.52 4.73
CA LEU A 133 -1.20 -13.11 3.38
C LEU A 133 0.19 -13.16 2.75
N ASN A 134 0.44 -14.19 1.95
CA ASN A 134 1.69 -14.34 1.22
C ASN A 134 1.67 -13.50 -0.08
N VAL A 135 2.81 -12.90 -0.45
CA VAL A 135 2.94 -12.07 -1.66
C VAL A 135 2.60 -12.84 -2.95
N VAL A 136 2.95 -14.14 -3.03
CA VAL A 136 2.61 -15.00 -4.18
C VAL A 136 1.10 -15.17 -4.27
N GLU A 137 0.43 -15.50 -3.18
CA GLU A 137 -1.03 -15.63 -3.11
C GLU A 137 -1.74 -14.33 -3.50
N ILE A 138 -1.22 -13.19 -3.02
CA ILE A 138 -1.73 -11.87 -3.39
C ILE A 138 -1.59 -11.64 -4.90
N SER A 139 -0.44 -11.98 -5.50
CA SER A 139 -0.21 -11.82 -6.93
C SER A 139 -1.16 -12.64 -7.80
N GLU A 140 -1.66 -13.77 -7.28
CA GLU A 140 -2.63 -14.62 -7.96
C GLU A 140 -4.05 -14.04 -7.88
N ARG A 141 -4.41 -13.47 -6.73
CA ARG A 141 -5.73 -12.85 -6.48
C ARG A 141 -5.94 -11.54 -7.23
N ILE A 142 -4.88 -10.76 -7.47
CA ILE A 142 -4.93 -9.46 -8.17
C ILE A 142 -4.96 -9.62 -9.70
N ARG A 143 -4.91 -10.84 -10.26
CA ARG A 143 -5.10 -11.06 -11.70
C ARG A 143 -6.56 -10.81 -12.11
N ILE A 144 -7.01 -9.57 -12.00
CA ILE A 144 -8.27 -9.01 -12.50
C ILE A 144 -7.96 -8.32 -13.81
#